data_AF-C3Y2I9-F1
#
_entry.id   AF-C3Y2I9-F1
#
_cell.length_a   1.000
_cell.length_b   1.000
_cell.length_c   1.000
_cell.angle_alpha   90.00
_cell.angle_beta   90.00
_cell.angle_gamma   90.00
#
_symmetry.space_group_name_H-M   'P 1'
#
loop_
_entity.id
_entity.type
_entity.pdbx_description
1 polymer ?
#
loop_
_entity_poly.entity_id
_entity_poly.type
_entity_poly.pdbx_seq_one_letter_code
_entity_poly.pdbx_strand_id
1 'polypeptide(L)'
;GCEQNCHNTDGSYYCSCNIGYSLSINGMSCNDVDECSSANGDCDQTCTNEIGSFQCSCYVGYLLNADGFGCDDIDECAGNSGCAHTCVNSAGSYQCTCDIGYALNEDGHTCDDVDECLVANANCAQTCTNLVGSYNCSCIAGYVLNSDLHACDDINECDTLNGGCDHQCTNTIGSFGCSCGDGYRLSTDGLACNDVDECATANGGCDQICTNFPSSFNCSCNVGYVLDIDMSGCNDVNECWRGNGGCEHNCHNAVGSFSCSCLPGFLDNPGGFRCDDIDECLSENGGCEDFCSNTPGTYSCSCSDGYALTTNGHNCTGKFIY
;
A
#
# COMPACT_ATOMS: atom_id res chain seq x y z
N GLY A 1 -31.43 -91.87 60.84
CA GLY A 1 -30.22 -92.22 60.05
C GLY A 1 -29.55 -90.93 59.65
N CYS A 2 -28.22 -90.92 59.48
CA CYS A 2 -27.48 -89.72 59.07
C CYS A 2 -27.86 -89.31 57.64
N GLU A 3 -27.95 -88.00 57.38
CA GLU A 3 -28.25 -87.48 56.04
C GLU A 3 -27.10 -87.68 55.06
N GLN A 4 -25.85 -87.43 55.49
CA GLN A 4 -24.67 -87.53 54.63
C GLN A 4 -23.71 -88.63 55.13
N ASN A 5 -22.75 -88.31 56.00
CA ASN A 5 -21.76 -89.29 56.46
C ASN A 5 -22.13 -89.87 57.83
N CYS A 6 -22.03 -91.18 57.98
CA CYS A 6 -22.25 -91.91 59.22
C CYS A 6 -20.96 -92.62 59.65
N HIS A 7 -20.48 -92.30 60.85
CA HIS A 7 -19.30 -92.91 61.43
C HIS A 7 -19.73 -93.81 62.59
N ASN A 8 -19.55 -95.12 62.43
CA ASN A 8 -19.89 -96.09 63.47
C ASN A 8 -18.82 -96.11 64.56
N THR A 9 -19.25 -96.11 65.81
CA THR A 9 -18.40 -96.26 67.00
C THR A 9 -18.84 -97.48 67.79
N ASP A 10 -18.02 -97.95 68.73
CA ASP A 10 -18.37 -99.13 69.53
C ASP A 10 -19.60 -98.81 70.41
N GLY A 11 -20.75 -99.39 70.05
CA GLY A 11 -22.05 -99.17 70.70
C GLY A 11 -22.85 -97.93 70.26
N SER A 12 -22.36 -97.12 69.30
CA SER A 12 -23.06 -95.91 68.84
C SER A 12 -22.67 -95.52 67.39
N TYR A 13 -23.12 -94.36 66.92
CA TYR A 13 -22.68 -93.73 65.68
C TYR A 13 -22.74 -92.21 65.83
N TYR A 14 -21.95 -91.48 65.05
CA TYR A 14 -22.09 -90.04 64.90
C TYR A 14 -22.16 -89.65 63.43
N CYS A 15 -22.89 -88.57 63.14
CA CYS A 15 -23.02 -88.04 61.80
C CYS A 15 -22.00 -86.91 61.58
N SER A 16 -21.45 -86.81 60.38
CA SER A 16 -20.71 -85.63 59.95
C SER A 16 -21.21 -85.17 58.58
N CYS A 17 -21.03 -83.89 58.30
CA CYS A 17 -21.41 -83.30 57.03
C CYS A 17 -20.20 -83.22 56.09
N ASN A 18 -20.48 -83.20 54.79
CA ASN A 18 -19.50 -82.86 53.76
C ASN A 18 -19.04 -81.40 53.94
N ILE A 19 -17.91 -81.05 53.30
CA ILE A 19 -17.43 -79.67 53.26
C ILE A 19 -18.54 -78.78 52.64
N GLY A 20 -18.73 -77.56 53.16
CA GLY A 20 -19.81 -76.65 52.78
C GLY A 20 -21.12 -76.84 53.57
N TYR A 21 -21.16 -77.76 54.54
CA TYR A 21 -22.36 -78.04 55.34
C TYR A 21 -22.07 -78.04 56.84
N SER A 22 -23.02 -77.55 57.62
CA SER A 22 -23.00 -77.54 59.08
C SER A 22 -24.01 -78.54 59.66
N LEU A 23 -23.60 -79.26 60.71
CA LEU A 23 -24.48 -80.23 61.38
C LEU A 23 -25.57 -79.49 62.16
N SER A 24 -26.81 -79.77 61.81
CA SER A 24 -28.01 -79.22 62.47
C SER A 24 -28.10 -79.64 63.94
N ILE A 25 -28.87 -78.92 64.74
CA ILE A 25 -29.04 -79.13 66.19
C ILE A 25 -29.57 -80.53 66.55
N ASN A 26 -30.19 -81.23 65.60
CA ASN A 26 -30.68 -82.61 65.76
C ASN A 26 -29.56 -83.67 65.66
N GLY A 27 -28.32 -83.26 65.34
CA GLY A 27 -27.16 -84.14 65.19
C GLY A 27 -27.22 -85.11 64.01
N MET A 28 -28.18 -84.94 63.09
CA MET A 28 -28.47 -85.91 62.02
C MET A 28 -28.61 -85.27 60.62
N SER A 29 -29.06 -84.02 60.54
CA SER A 29 -29.26 -83.28 59.28
C SER A 29 -28.12 -82.30 59.01
N CYS A 30 -27.82 -82.04 57.74
CA CYS A 30 -26.75 -81.16 57.29
C CYS A 30 -27.34 -79.96 56.55
N ASN A 31 -27.22 -78.78 57.14
CA ASN A 31 -27.65 -77.54 56.49
C ASN A 31 -26.48 -76.95 55.72
N ASP A 32 -26.78 -76.44 54.53
CA ASP A 32 -25.84 -75.64 53.75
C ASP A 32 -25.27 -74.49 54.58
N VAL A 33 -23.97 -74.23 54.45
CA VAL A 33 -23.33 -73.06 55.05
C VAL A 33 -23.45 -71.92 54.06
N ASP A 34 -24.05 -70.80 54.48
CA ASP A 34 -24.08 -69.59 53.64
C ASP A 34 -22.75 -68.85 53.78
N GLU A 35 -21.77 -69.14 52.91
CA GLU A 35 -20.46 -68.48 52.96
C GLU A 35 -20.55 -66.98 52.68
N CYS A 36 -21.55 -66.53 51.91
CA CYS A 36 -21.73 -65.11 51.58
C CYS A 36 -22.22 -64.28 52.78
N SER A 37 -22.81 -64.91 53.79
CA SER A 37 -23.28 -64.24 55.01
C SER A 37 -22.14 -63.67 55.87
N SER A 38 -20.89 -64.09 55.64
CA SER A 38 -19.70 -63.62 56.34
C SER A 38 -18.70 -63.02 55.36
N ALA A 39 -18.32 -61.75 55.57
CA ALA A 39 -17.33 -61.05 54.75
C ALA A 39 -17.53 -61.17 53.22
N ASN A 40 -18.78 -61.34 52.75
CA ASN A 40 -19.10 -61.59 51.34
C ASN A 40 -18.39 -62.84 50.76
N GLY A 41 -18.16 -63.88 51.56
CA GLY A 41 -17.42 -65.07 51.13
C GLY A 41 -15.97 -64.77 50.72
N ASP A 42 -15.40 -63.67 51.23
CA ASP A 42 -14.11 -63.10 50.80
C ASP A 42 -14.04 -62.71 49.31
N CYS A 43 -15.19 -62.61 48.62
CA CYS A 43 -15.26 -62.13 47.24
C CYS A 43 -15.09 -60.61 47.17
N ASP A 44 -14.31 -60.12 46.20
CA ASP A 44 -14.10 -58.68 45.99
C ASP A 44 -15.41 -57.93 45.64
N GLN A 45 -16.29 -58.57 44.86
CA GLN A 45 -17.50 -57.92 44.34
C GLN A 45 -18.78 -58.69 44.73
N THR A 46 -19.18 -59.73 43.98
CA THR A 46 -20.46 -60.42 44.21
C THR A 46 -20.24 -61.87 44.65
N CYS A 47 -20.75 -62.24 45.83
CA CYS A 47 -20.84 -63.63 46.28
C CYS A 47 -22.22 -64.22 46.02
N THR A 48 -22.27 -65.43 45.48
CA THR A 48 -23.50 -66.22 45.36
C THR A 48 -23.35 -67.54 46.09
N ASN A 49 -24.19 -67.75 47.11
CA ASN A 49 -24.21 -68.99 47.86
C ASN A 49 -24.89 -70.10 47.03
N GLU A 50 -24.25 -71.25 46.95
CA GLU A 50 -24.75 -72.43 46.25
C GLU A 50 -24.89 -73.60 47.22
N ILE A 51 -25.66 -74.62 46.87
CA ILE A 51 -25.83 -75.76 47.77
C ILE A 51 -24.51 -76.55 47.85
N GLY A 52 -23.81 -76.43 48.98
CA GLY A 52 -22.55 -77.08 49.30
C GLY A 52 -21.29 -76.32 48.88
N SER A 53 -21.40 -75.09 48.38
CA SER A 53 -20.27 -74.21 48.08
C SER A 53 -20.74 -72.77 47.84
N PHE A 54 -19.85 -71.90 47.40
CA PHE A 54 -20.20 -70.57 46.92
C PHE A 54 -19.35 -70.22 45.70
N GLN A 55 -19.79 -69.22 44.94
CA GLN A 55 -19.00 -68.68 43.84
C GLN A 55 -18.94 -67.16 43.89
N CYS A 56 -17.76 -66.62 43.58
CA CYS A 56 -17.58 -65.19 43.35
C CYS A 56 -17.82 -64.86 41.88
N SER A 57 -18.36 -63.68 41.63
CA SER A 57 -18.56 -63.12 40.29
C SER A 57 -18.27 -61.63 40.30
N CYS A 58 -17.87 -61.11 39.14
CA CYS A 58 -17.51 -59.72 38.97
C CYS A 58 -18.61 -58.96 38.19
N TYR A 59 -18.70 -57.66 38.45
CA TYR A 59 -19.46 -56.71 37.67
C TYR A 59 -18.94 -56.66 36.23
N VAL A 60 -19.78 -56.16 35.33
CA VAL A 60 -19.38 -55.92 33.93
C VAL A 60 -18.15 -55.01 33.90
N GLY A 61 -17.18 -55.34 33.04
CA GLY A 61 -15.90 -54.63 32.95
C GLY A 61 -14.78 -55.22 33.82
N TYR A 62 -15.03 -56.30 34.55
CA TYR A 62 -14.04 -56.99 35.38
C TYR A 62 -13.95 -58.47 35.06
N LEU A 63 -12.77 -59.06 35.24
CA LEU A 63 -12.50 -60.48 35.06
C LEU A 63 -12.17 -61.11 36.42
N LEU A 64 -12.78 -62.27 36.71
CA LEU A 64 -12.47 -63.02 37.93
C LEU A 64 -11.05 -63.59 37.85
N ASN A 65 -10.28 -63.34 38.90
CA ASN A 65 -8.88 -63.72 38.99
C ASN A 65 -8.73 -65.24 39.14
N ALA A 66 -7.50 -65.73 38.92
CA ALA A 66 -7.21 -67.16 38.99
C ALA A 66 -7.38 -67.76 40.41
N ASP A 67 -7.46 -66.93 41.45
CA ASP A 67 -7.77 -67.35 42.82
C ASP A 67 -9.26 -67.68 43.02
N GLY A 68 -10.13 -67.20 42.14
CA GLY A 68 -11.58 -67.36 42.23
C GLY A 68 -12.28 -66.36 43.17
N PHE A 69 -11.58 -65.34 43.69
CA PHE A 69 -12.10 -64.36 44.66
C PHE A 69 -11.93 -62.91 44.21
N GLY A 70 -10.78 -62.59 43.60
CA GLY A 70 -10.44 -61.24 43.17
C GLY A 70 -11.03 -60.85 41.83
N CYS A 71 -11.28 -59.55 41.62
CA CYS A 71 -11.79 -59.03 40.34
C CYS A 71 -10.84 -57.98 39.76
N ASP A 72 -10.07 -58.37 38.74
CA ASP A 72 -9.20 -57.46 37.99
C ASP A 72 -10.00 -56.69 36.93
N ASP A 73 -9.69 -55.42 36.77
CA ASP A 73 -10.25 -54.57 35.74
C ASP A 73 -9.88 -55.06 34.33
N ILE A 74 -10.82 -55.08 33.40
CA ILE A 74 -10.55 -55.41 32.01
C ILE A 74 -10.01 -54.14 31.34
N ASP A 75 -8.74 -54.16 30.94
CA ASP A 75 -8.18 -53.07 30.14
C ASP A 75 -8.74 -53.13 28.71
N GLU A 76 -9.86 -52.44 28.47
CA GLU A 76 -10.46 -52.40 27.15
C GLU A 76 -9.54 -51.67 26.15
N CYS A 77 -8.73 -50.72 26.63
CA CYS A 77 -7.80 -49.95 25.82
C CYS A 77 -6.56 -50.72 25.35
N ALA A 78 -6.37 -51.98 25.77
CA ALA A 78 -5.33 -52.86 25.21
C ALA A 78 -5.43 -53.00 23.67
N GLY A 79 -6.62 -52.76 23.09
CA GLY A 79 -6.87 -52.70 21.65
C GLY A 79 -7.38 -51.36 21.12
N ASN A 80 -7.21 -50.26 21.87
CA ASN A 80 -7.75 -48.91 21.59
C ASN A 80 -9.29 -48.81 21.50
N SER A 81 -10.02 -49.90 21.72
CA SER A 81 -11.50 -49.97 21.74
C SER A 81 -12.23 -49.23 20.60
N GLY A 82 -11.62 -49.11 19.42
CA GLY A 82 -12.20 -48.37 18.30
C GLY A 82 -12.23 -46.85 18.45
N CYS A 83 -11.53 -46.28 19.44
CA CYS A 83 -11.35 -44.83 19.56
C CYS A 83 -10.57 -44.26 18.36
N ALA A 84 -11.00 -43.13 17.81
CA ALA A 84 -10.28 -42.45 16.73
C ALA A 84 -8.92 -41.92 17.18
N HIS A 85 -8.86 -41.32 18.38
CA HIS A 85 -7.63 -40.78 18.98
C HIS A 85 -7.21 -41.61 20.20
N THR A 86 -7.46 -41.11 21.41
CA THR A 86 -6.93 -41.71 22.65
C THR A 86 -8.01 -42.51 23.38
N CYS A 87 -7.70 -43.74 23.77
CA CYS A 87 -8.51 -44.54 24.69
C CYS A 87 -8.00 -44.38 26.12
N VAL A 88 -8.89 -44.10 27.06
CA VAL A 88 -8.59 -44.02 28.50
C VAL A 88 -9.35 -45.09 29.24
N ASN A 89 -8.61 -46.08 29.76
CA ASN A 89 -9.16 -47.15 30.58
C ASN A 89 -9.51 -46.62 31.98
N SER A 90 -10.61 -47.09 32.55
CA SER A 90 -11.10 -46.71 33.87
C SER A 90 -11.67 -47.93 34.57
N ALA A 91 -11.79 -47.90 35.89
CA ALA A 91 -12.27 -49.07 36.63
C ALA A 91 -13.71 -49.44 36.21
N GLY A 92 -13.86 -50.58 35.51
CA GLY A 92 -15.10 -51.16 34.99
C GLY A 92 -15.59 -50.58 33.67
N SER A 93 -14.81 -49.73 32.99
CA SER A 93 -15.20 -49.11 31.71
C SER A 93 -14.04 -48.40 31.02
N TYR A 94 -14.29 -47.81 29.87
CA TYR A 94 -13.34 -46.96 29.17
C TYR A 94 -14.06 -45.79 28.50
N GLN A 95 -13.28 -44.78 28.11
CA GLN A 95 -13.78 -43.66 27.33
C GLN A 95 -12.76 -43.25 26.27
N CYS A 96 -13.25 -42.83 25.11
CA CYS A 96 -12.42 -42.20 24.10
C CYS A 96 -12.31 -40.70 24.37
N THR A 97 -11.12 -40.13 24.15
CA THR A 97 -10.87 -38.70 24.21
C THR A 97 -10.19 -38.23 22.95
N CYS A 98 -10.48 -37.00 22.53
CA CYS A 98 -9.91 -36.40 21.35
C CYS A 98 -8.71 -35.52 21.68
N ASP A 99 -7.74 -35.47 20.77
CA ASP A 99 -6.62 -34.55 20.83
C ASP A 99 -7.09 -33.08 20.75
N ILE A 100 -6.21 -32.16 21.14
CA ILE A 100 -6.50 -30.71 21.06
C ILE A 100 -6.86 -30.33 19.61
N GLY A 101 -7.91 -29.53 19.44
CA GLY A 101 -8.44 -29.15 18.12
C GLY A 101 -9.55 -30.07 17.61
N TYR A 102 -9.94 -31.09 18.36
CA TYR A 102 -11.00 -32.02 17.97
C TYR A 102 -12.06 -32.18 19.07
N ALA A 103 -13.29 -32.46 18.65
CA ALA A 103 -14.43 -32.73 19.53
C ALA A 103 -14.89 -34.17 19.37
N LEU A 104 -15.22 -34.83 20.48
CA LEU A 104 -15.76 -36.19 20.48
C LEU A 104 -17.20 -36.16 19.97
N ASN A 105 -17.49 -37.01 19.00
CA ASN A 105 -18.82 -37.16 18.44
C ASN A 105 -19.81 -37.84 19.38
N GLU A 106 -21.10 -37.78 19.02
CA GLU A 106 -22.19 -38.43 19.77
C GLU A 106 -22.04 -39.96 19.82
N ASP A 107 -21.26 -40.57 18.92
CA ASP A 107 -20.96 -42.00 18.95
C ASP A 107 -19.97 -42.40 20.05
N GLY A 108 -19.33 -41.43 20.71
CA GLY A 108 -18.36 -41.64 21.78
C GLY A 108 -17.01 -42.20 21.32
N HIS A 109 -16.74 -42.28 20.00
CA HIS A 109 -15.53 -42.90 19.45
C HIS A 109 -14.83 -42.05 18.40
N THR A 110 -15.56 -41.32 17.55
CA THR A 110 -14.99 -40.51 16.48
C THR A 110 -14.71 -39.08 16.94
N CYS A 111 -13.69 -38.46 16.32
CA CYS A 111 -13.24 -37.12 16.65
C CYS A 111 -13.32 -36.25 15.40
N ASP A 112 -14.17 -35.23 15.45
CA ASP A 112 -14.31 -34.26 14.37
C ASP A 112 -13.46 -33.03 14.65
N ASP A 113 -12.89 -32.49 13.59
CA ASP A 113 -12.14 -31.24 13.60
C ASP A 113 -13.02 -30.10 14.11
N VAL A 114 -12.51 -29.32 15.06
CA VAL A 114 -13.21 -28.14 15.57
C VAL A 114 -12.87 -26.97 14.67
N ASP A 115 -13.86 -26.45 13.95
CA ASP A 115 -13.67 -25.21 13.18
C ASP A 115 -13.65 -24.00 14.12
N GLU A 116 -12.45 -23.58 14.54
CA GLU A 116 -12.31 -22.44 15.46
C GLU A 116 -12.76 -21.11 14.81
N CYS A 117 -12.78 -21.03 13.48
CA CYS A 117 -13.20 -19.83 12.76
C CYS A 117 -14.70 -19.55 12.89
N LEU A 118 -15.53 -20.55 13.21
CA LEU A 118 -16.96 -20.36 13.45
C LEU A 118 -17.26 -19.57 14.73
N VAL A 119 -16.35 -19.55 15.69
CA VAL A 119 -16.54 -18.88 16.98
C VAL A 119 -15.65 -17.64 17.04
N ALA A 120 -16.28 -16.46 16.95
CA ALA A 120 -15.59 -15.16 17.02
C ALA A 120 -14.38 -15.04 16.08
N ASN A 121 -14.40 -15.72 14.91
CA ASN A 121 -13.30 -15.75 13.94
C ASN A 121 -11.98 -16.22 14.55
N ALA A 122 -12.02 -17.11 15.54
CA ALA A 122 -10.89 -17.51 16.38
C ALA A 122 -10.10 -16.33 16.99
N ASN A 123 -10.75 -15.17 17.18
CA ASN A 123 -10.13 -13.89 17.55
C ASN A 123 -9.11 -13.34 16.54
N CYS A 124 -9.03 -13.88 15.32
CA CYS A 124 -8.27 -13.28 14.24
C CYS A 124 -8.86 -11.90 13.89
N ALA A 125 -8.02 -10.87 13.80
CA ALA A 125 -8.46 -9.52 13.48
C ALA A 125 -9.04 -9.39 12.07
N GLN A 126 -8.58 -10.21 11.13
CA GLN A 126 -8.99 -10.17 9.73
C GLN A 126 -9.45 -11.54 9.23
N THR A 127 -8.55 -12.38 8.71
CA THR A 127 -8.91 -13.65 8.08
C THR A 127 -8.52 -14.84 8.95
N CYS A 128 -9.48 -15.71 9.26
CA CYS A 128 -9.23 -17.01 9.88
C CYS A 128 -9.34 -18.12 8.82
N THR A 129 -8.42 -19.08 8.85
CA THR A 129 -8.51 -20.31 8.04
C THR A 129 -8.46 -21.51 8.96
N ASN A 130 -9.54 -22.31 8.94
CA ASN A 130 -9.59 -23.57 9.66
C ASN A 130 -8.68 -24.61 8.99
N LEU A 131 -7.93 -25.34 9.80
CA LEU A 131 -7.02 -26.40 9.38
C LEU A 131 -7.35 -27.66 10.17
N VAL A 132 -7.01 -28.83 9.64
CA VAL A 132 -7.24 -30.08 10.37
C VAL A 132 -6.39 -30.10 11.66
N GLY A 133 -7.06 -30.02 12.80
CA GLY A 133 -6.52 -29.98 14.16
C GLY A 133 -6.03 -28.62 14.64
N SER A 134 -6.28 -27.52 13.90
CA SER A 134 -5.84 -26.18 14.28
C SER A 134 -6.46 -25.08 13.40
N TYR A 135 -5.98 -23.85 13.52
CA TYR A 135 -6.33 -22.75 12.65
C TYR A 135 -5.14 -21.82 12.47
N ASN A 136 -5.22 -20.93 11.50
CA ASN A 136 -4.33 -19.79 11.44
C ASN A 136 -5.08 -18.50 11.14
N CYS A 137 -4.50 -17.40 11.63
CA CYS A 137 -4.89 -16.06 11.23
C CYS A 137 -3.97 -15.57 10.11
N SER A 138 -4.54 -14.80 9.19
CA SER A 138 -3.82 -14.10 8.14
C SER A 138 -4.41 -12.72 7.92
N CYS A 139 -3.60 -11.86 7.31
CA CYS A 139 -3.96 -10.48 7.06
C CYS A 139 -4.22 -10.25 5.57
N ILE A 140 -5.13 -9.32 5.27
CA ILE A 140 -5.37 -8.83 3.91
C ILE A 140 -4.18 -8.02 3.42
N ALA A 141 -4.11 -7.78 2.11
CA ALA A 141 -3.06 -6.95 1.52
C ALA A 141 -2.99 -5.56 2.18
N GLY A 142 -1.76 -5.06 2.40
CA GLY A 142 -1.50 -3.82 3.13
C GLY A 142 -1.28 -4.01 4.64
N TYR A 143 -1.36 -5.25 5.16
CA TYR A 143 -1.18 -5.55 6.57
C TYR A 143 -0.23 -6.73 6.79
N VAL A 144 0.39 -6.77 7.96
CA VAL A 144 1.26 -7.86 8.40
C VAL A 144 0.76 -8.42 9.72
N LEU A 145 0.82 -9.75 9.86
CA LEU A 145 0.45 -10.43 11.10
C LEU A 145 1.48 -10.09 12.17
N ASN A 146 1.02 -9.62 13.31
CA ASN A 146 1.89 -9.20 14.39
C ASN A 146 2.42 -10.42 15.19
N SER A 147 3.15 -10.16 16.28
CA SER A 147 3.74 -11.21 17.12
C SER A 147 2.74 -12.05 17.92
N ASP A 148 1.50 -11.58 18.12
CA ASP A 148 0.46 -12.35 18.82
C ASP A 148 -0.26 -13.36 17.92
N LEU A 149 0.06 -13.36 16.62
CA LEU A 149 -0.48 -14.24 15.59
C LEU A 149 -1.99 -14.09 15.35
N HIS A 150 -2.63 -13.03 15.83
CA HIS A 150 -4.06 -12.76 15.68
C HIS A 150 -4.34 -11.37 15.12
N ALA A 151 -3.60 -10.35 15.56
CA ALA A 151 -3.77 -8.98 15.09
C ALA A 151 -2.93 -8.64 13.85
N CYS A 152 -3.46 -7.71 13.06
CA CYS A 152 -2.88 -7.28 11.80
C CYS A 152 -2.48 -5.81 11.92
N ASP A 153 -1.17 -5.56 11.83
CA ASP A 153 -0.61 -4.21 11.85
C ASP A 153 -0.53 -3.69 10.41
N ASP A 154 -0.80 -2.41 10.26
CA ASP A 154 -0.68 -1.70 8.99
C ASP A 154 0.78 -1.71 8.50
N ILE A 155 0.99 -2.06 7.23
CA ILE A 155 2.32 -1.97 6.62
C ILE A 155 2.53 -0.53 6.20
N ASN A 156 3.53 0.14 6.77
CA ASN A 156 3.93 1.45 6.27
C ASN A 156 4.80 1.30 5.02
N GLU A 157 4.19 1.42 3.84
CA GLU A 157 4.95 1.27 2.58
C GLU A 157 5.97 2.39 2.35
N CYS A 158 5.78 3.56 2.99
CA CYS A 158 6.70 4.69 2.86
C CYS A 158 8.07 4.45 3.51
N ASP A 159 8.17 3.52 4.47
CA ASP A 159 9.43 3.21 5.15
C ASP A 159 10.44 2.51 4.22
N THR A 160 9.95 1.89 3.14
CA THR A 160 10.79 1.20 2.16
C THR A 160 10.74 1.91 0.82
N LEU A 161 11.88 2.45 0.37
CA LEU A 161 12.01 3.14 -0.92
C LEU A 161 10.90 4.19 -1.16
N ASN A 162 10.43 4.87 -0.10
CA ASN A 162 9.37 5.88 -0.18
C ASN A 162 8.07 5.36 -0.86
N GLY A 163 7.73 4.08 -0.70
CA GLY A 163 6.59 3.45 -1.37
C GLY A 163 6.71 3.39 -2.90
N GLY A 164 7.89 3.71 -3.46
CA GLY A 164 8.07 3.92 -4.89
C GLY A 164 7.54 5.27 -5.41
N CYS A 165 7.10 6.16 -4.53
CA CYS A 165 6.71 7.53 -4.89
C CYS A 165 7.94 8.33 -5.34
N ASP A 166 7.80 9.06 -6.45
CA ASP A 166 8.85 9.93 -6.99
C ASP A 166 9.12 11.13 -6.08
N HIS A 167 8.05 11.76 -5.57
CA HIS A 167 8.12 12.87 -4.62
C HIS A 167 7.74 12.42 -3.21
N GLN A 168 6.53 12.71 -2.74
CA GLN A 168 6.15 12.49 -1.34
C GLN A 168 5.24 11.27 -1.20
N CYS A 169 5.59 10.37 -0.28
CA CYS A 169 4.74 9.27 0.15
C CYS A 169 3.98 9.62 1.43
N THR A 170 2.71 9.24 1.50
CA THR A 170 1.90 9.31 2.73
C THR A 170 1.29 7.95 3.00
N ASN A 171 1.62 7.38 4.16
CA ASN A 171 1.04 6.13 4.60
C ASN A 171 -0.42 6.30 5.01
N THR A 172 -1.26 5.34 4.67
CA THR A 172 -2.68 5.31 5.06
C THR A 172 -3.03 3.92 5.59
N ILE A 173 -4.18 3.77 6.23
CA ILE A 173 -4.57 2.47 6.76
C ILE A 173 -4.91 1.51 5.61
N GLY A 174 -4.08 0.49 5.42
CA GLY A 174 -4.16 -0.57 4.43
C GLY A 174 -3.58 -0.25 3.04
N SER A 175 -2.91 0.88 2.89
CA SER A 175 -2.31 1.33 1.62
C SER A 175 -1.45 2.58 1.84
N PHE A 176 -0.84 3.09 0.78
CA PHE A 176 -0.22 4.41 0.77
C PHE A 176 -0.72 5.23 -0.43
N GLY A 177 -0.35 6.51 -0.46
CA GLY A 177 -0.56 7.37 -1.61
C GLY A 177 0.64 8.28 -1.86
N CYS A 178 0.87 8.60 -3.13
CA CYS A 178 1.89 9.55 -3.54
C CYS A 178 1.29 10.93 -3.85
N SER A 179 2.04 11.99 -3.57
CA SER A 179 1.70 13.35 -3.95
C SER A 179 2.90 14.07 -4.58
N CYS A 180 2.61 14.93 -5.54
CA CYS A 180 3.62 15.73 -6.23
C CYS A 180 3.71 17.13 -5.62
N GLY A 181 4.93 17.70 -5.62
CA GLY A 181 5.13 19.12 -5.32
C GLY A 181 4.55 20.04 -6.40
N ASP A 182 4.60 21.34 -6.13
CA ASP A 182 4.07 22.38 -7.02
C ASP A 182 4.72 22.33 -8.40
N GLY A 183 3.93 22.56 -9.46
CA GLY A 183 4.39 22.45 -10.85
C GLY A 183 4.44 21.03 -11.42
N TYR A 184 4.06 20.02 -10.63
CA TYR A 184 4.00 18.63 -11.09
C TYR A 184 2.61 18.03 -10.94
N ARG A 185 2.29 17.07 -11.79
CA ARG A 185 1.06 16.27 -11.73
C ARG A 185 1.39 14.80 -11.53
N LEU A 186 0.58 14.14 -10.71
CA LEU A 186 0.70 12.70 -10.50
C LEU A 186 0.32 11.96 -11.79
N SER A 187 1.19 11.03 -12.18
CA SER A 187 0.99 10.13 -13.31
C SER A 187 -0.19 9.17 -13.07
N THR A 188 -0.67 8.53 -14.14
CA THR A 188 -1.76 7.54 -14.06
C THR A 188 -1.39 6.27 -13.30
N ASP A 189 -0.09 6.00 -13.14
CA ASP A 189 0.42 4.93 -12.29
C ASP A 189 0.31 5.23 -10.79
N GLY A 190 0.03 6.49 -10.42
CA GLY A 190 -0.07 6.93 -9.03
C GLY A 190 1.26 7.06 -8.30
N LEU A 191 2.40 6.96 -8.99
CA LEU A 191 3.75 6.94 -8.41
C LEU A 191 4.65 8.08 -8.92
N ALA A 192 4.65 8.31 -10.23
CA ALA A 192 5.55 9.26 -10.87
C ALA A 192 4.99 10.68 -10.90
N CYS A 193 5.86 11.68 -10.77
CA CYS A 193 5.49 13.09 -10.86
C CYS A 193 5.99 13.69 -12.16
N ASN A 194 5.05 13.99 -13.06
CA ASN A 194 5.38 14.58 -14.35
C ASN A 194 5.27 16.09 -14.26
N ASP A 195 6.29 16.77 -14.79
CA ASP A 195 6.29 18.22 -14.93
C ASP A 195 5.05 18.69 -15.70
N VAL A 196 4.44 19.77 -15.23
CA VAL A 196 3.30 20.41 -15.89
C VAL A 196 3.84 21.42 -16.86
N ASP A 197 3.63 21.19 -18.16
CA ASP A 197 3.99 22.18 -19.17
C ASP A 197 2.99 23.34 -19.16
N GLU A 198 3.30 24.42 -18.44
CA GLU A 198 2.43 25.60 -18.39
C GLU A 198 2.36 26.32 -19.74
N CYS A 199 3.39 26.19 -20.58
CA CYS A 199 3.42 26.79 -21.92
C CYS A 199 2.42 26.13 -22.88
N ALA A 200 2.04 24.87 -22.64
CA ALA A 200 1.07 24.16 -23.46
C ALA A 200 -0.34 24.79 -23.44
N THR A 201 -0.67 25.55 -22.39
CA THR A 201 -1.96 26.21 -22.25
C THR A 201 -1.81 27.73 -22.25
N ALA A 202 -2.43 28.40 -23.21
CA ALA A 202 -2.39 29.86 -23.34
C ALA A 202 -0.97 30.47 -23.26
N ASN A 203 0.04 29.74 -23.74
CA ASN A 203 1.45 30.15 -23.71
C ASN A 203 1.96 30.50 -22.29
N GLY A 204 1.43 29.84 -21.24
CA GLY A 204 1.77 30.17 -19.84
C GLY A 204 1.32 31.57 -19.41
N GLY A 205 0.51 32.26 -20.22
CA GLY A 205 0.20 33.68 -20.02
C GLY A 205 1.30 34.65 -20.50
N CYS A 206 2.36 34.15 -21.13
CA CYS A 206 3.40 34.99 -21.71
C CYS A 206 2.92 35.68 -22.98
N ASP A 207 3.21 36.98 -23.14
CA ASP A 207 2.87 37.76 -24.34
C ASP A 207 3.53 37.22 -25.62
N GLN A 208 4.77 36.73 -25.50
CA GLN A 208 5.58 36.33 -26.65
C GLN A 208 6.14 34.91 -26.51
N ILE A 209 7.21 34.73 -25.75
CA ILE A 209 7.92 33.43 -25.68
C ILE A 209 7.75 32.84 -24.29
N CYS A 210 7.20 31.62 -24.22
CA CYS A 210 7.18 30.81 -23.00
C CYS A 210 8.21 29.69 -23.11
N THR A 211 8.99 29.47 -22.05
CA THR A 211 9.89 28.32 -21.93
C THR A 211 9.55 27.53 -20.68
N ASN A 212 9.20 26.26 -20.87
CA ASN A 212 8.88 25.36 -19.78
C ASN A 212 10.15 24.80 -19.12
N PHE A 213 10.16 24.69 -17.80
CA PHE A 213 11.23 24.12 -16.99
C PHE A 213 10.65 23.15 -15.96
N PRO A 214 11.46 22.24 -15.41
CA PRO A 214 11.01 21.42 -14.29
C PRO A 214 10.49 22.30 -13.13
N SER A 215 9.26 22.06 -12.69
CA SER A 215 8.54 22.77 -11.61
C SER A 215 7.99 24.16 -11.95
N SER A 216 8.27 24.73 -13.12
CA SER A 216 7.89 26.12 -13.44
C SER A 216 8.10 26.49 -14.91
N PHE A 217 7.68 27.69 -15.31
CA PHE A 217 7.96 28.25 -16.62
C PHE A 217 8.52 29.67 -16.51
N ASN A 218 9.08 30.19 -17.61
CA ASN A 218 9.51 31.58 -17.69
C ASN A 218 9.10 32.22 -19.02
N CYS A 219 8.72 33.50 -18.96
CA CYS A 219 8.44 34.31 -20.12
C CYS A 219 9.69 35.07 -20.58
N SER A 220 9.83 35.23 -21.89
CA SER A 220 10.85 36.07 -22.50
C SER A 220 10.30 36.77 -23.73
N CYS A 221 11.00 37.81 -24.18
CA CYS A 221 10.57 38.64 -25.29
C CYS A 221 11.49 38.49 -26.50
N ASN A 222 10.93 38.67 -27.68
CA ASN A 222 11.68 38.80 -28.92
C ASN A 222 12.60 40.02 -28.88
N VAL A 223 13.59 40.06 -29.77
CA VAL A 223 14.46 41.22 -29.94
C VAL A 223 13.62 42.47 -30.24
N GLY A 224 13.99 43.62 -29.66
CA GLY A 224 13.22 44.86 -29.74
C GLY A 224 12.21 45.04 -28.60
N TYR A 225 12.13 44.10 -27.66
CA TYR A 225 11.23 44.15 -26.52
C TYR A 225 11.97 43.89 -25.20
N VAL A 226 11.37 44.33 -24.10
CA VAL A 226 11.82 44.07 -22.73
C VAL A 226 10.67 43.52 -21.90
N LEU A 227 10.96 42.54 -21.05
CA LEU A 227 9.99 41.92 -20.15
C LEU A 227 9.50 42.95 -19.14
N ASP A 228 8.18 43.03 -18.96
CA ASP A 228 7.53 43.90 -17.99
C ASP A 228 7.71 43.40 -16.55
N ILE A 229 7.35 44.24 -15.58
CA ILE A 229 7.49 43.98 -14.14
C ILE A 229 6.60 42.82 -13.65
N ASP A 230 5.54 42.51 -14.40
CA ASP A 230 4.65 41.38 -14.14
C ASP A 230 5.27 40.03 -14.57
N MET A 231 6.44 40.06 -15.20
CA MET A 231 7.18 38.90 -15.71
C MET A 231 6.45 38.12 -16.81
N SER A 232 5.44 38.72 -17.46
CA SER A 232 4.64 38.08 -18.51
C SER A 232 4.45 38.96 -19.75
N GLY A 233 4.39 40.28 -19.55
CA GLY A 233 4.20 41.27 -20.60
C GLY A 233 5.49 41.60 -21.35
N CYS A 234 5.39 41.94 -22.62
CA CYS A 234 6.54 42.38 -23.43
C CYS A 234 6.34 43.80 -23.97
N ASN A 235 7.10 44.75 -23.44
CA ASN A 235 7.04 46.14 -23.84
C ASN A 235 8.06 46.46 -24.93
N ASP A 236 7.63 47.25 -25.91
CA ASP A 236 8.48 47.76 -26.97
C ASP A 236 9.64 48.59 -26.41
N VAL A 237 10.86 48.31 -26.89
CA VAL A 237 12.06 49.07 -26.51
C VAL A 237 12.17 50.26 -27.44
N ASN A 238 12.13 51.47 -26.89
CA ASN A 238 12.40 52.65 -27.71
C ASN A 238 13.89 52.84 -27.98
N GLU A 239 14.37 52.40 -29.15
CA GLU A 239 15.79 52.49 -29.51
C GLU A 239 16.26 53.93 -29.71
N CYS A 240 15.35 54.85 -30.03
CA CYS A 240 15.68 56.27 -30.21
C CYS A 240 16.15 56.94 -28.90
N TRP A 241 15.79 56.42 -27.73
CA TRP A 241 16.22 56.98 -26.44
C TRP A 241 17.71 56.82 -26.17
N ARG A 242 18.37 55.84 -26.81
CA ARG A 242 19.79 55.57 -26.59
C ARG A 242 20.58 55.84 -27.86
N GLY A 243 21.28 56.98 -27.88
CA GLY A 243 22.13 57.34 -29.02
C GLY A 243 21.36 57.48 -30.33
N ASN A 244 20.10 57.94 -30.26
CA ASN A 244 19.22 58.14 -31.42
C ASN A 244 19.02 56.86 -32.28
N GLY A 245 19.07 55.68 -31.66
CA GLY A 245 19.02 54.40 -32.39
C GLY A 245 20.25 54.15 -33.30
N GLY A 246 21.27 55.00 -33.24
CA GLY A 246 22.37 55.01 -34.22
C GLY A 246 22.03 55.71 -35.54
N CYS A 247 20.86 56.38 -35.64
CA CYS A 247 20.50 57.19 -36.79
C CYS A 247 21.31 58.49 -36.84
N GLU A 248 21.76 58.88 -38.03
CA GLU A 248 22.47 60.15 -38.26
C GLU A 248 21.57 61.37 -38.08
N HIS A 249 20.34 61.32 -38.60
CA HIS A 249 19.35 62.40 -38.51
C HIS A 249 18.18 62.01 -37.59
N ASN A 250 17.02 61.67 -38.14
CA ASN A 250 15.81 61.42 -37.35
C ASN A 250 15.67 59.93 -37.07
N CYS A 251 15.30 59.59 -35.82
CA CYS A 251 14.93 58.23 -35.43
C CYS A 251 13.42 58.19 -35.15
N HIS A 252 12.76 57.14 -35.66
CA HIS A 252 11.35 56.86 -35.46
C HIS A 252 11.19 55.50 -34.81
N ASN A 253 10.69 55.50 -33.58
CA ASN A 253 10.36 54.28 -32.88
C ASN A 253 9.18 53.56 -33.55
N ALA A 254 9.25 52.23 -33.65
CA ALA A 254 8.18 51.39 -34.16
C ALA A 254 8.01 50.18 -33.24
N VAL A 255 6.87 49.49 -33.33
CA VAL A 255 6.65 48.32 -32.48
C VAL A 255 7.58 47.17 -32.91
N GLY A 256 8.51 46.81 -32.03
CA GLY A 256 9.51 45.75 -32.18
C GLY A 256 10.75 46.14 -32.99
N SER A 257 10.91 47.41 -33.36
CA SER A 257 12.03 47.91 -34.16
C SER A 257 12.02 49.43 -34.22
N PHE A 258 12.91 50.02 -35.01
CA PHE A 258 12.90 51.44 -35.32
C PHE A 258 13.32 51.67 -36.77
N SER A 259 13.13 52.90 -37.23
CA SER A 259 13.62 53.32 -38.54
C SER A 259 14.26 54.70 -38.46
N CYS A 260 15.21 54.95 -39.34
CA CYS A 260 15.80 56.28 -39.48
C CYS A 260 15.24 56.98 -40.71
N SER A 261 15.23 58.31 -40.69
CA SER A 261 14.96 59.11 -41.88
C SER A 261 15.86 60.34 -41.95
N CYS A 262 16.28 60.68 -43.16
CA CYS A 262 17.08 61.88 -43.39
C CYS A 262 16.25 63.17 -43.38
N LEU A 263 16.91 64.29 -43.10
CA LEU A 263 16.36 65.63 -43.30
C LEU A 263 16.18 65.89 -44.81
N PRO A 264 15.31 66.85 -45.21
CA PRO A 264 15.22 67.27 -46.61
C PRO A 264 16.58 67.71 -47.16
N GLY A 265 16.88 67.38 -48.42
CA GLY A 265 18.20 67.61 -49.03
C GLY A 265 19.20 66.47 -48.83
N PHE A 266 18.80 65.36 -48.21
CA PHE A 266 19.64 64.18 -48.00
C PHE A 266 18.92 62.89 -48.42
N LEU A 267 19.69 61.87 -48.84
CA LEU A 267 19.21 60.54 -49.19
C LEU A 267 19.77 59.47 -48.23
N ASP A 268 19.00 58.42 -47.99
CA ASP A 268 19.44 57.29 -47.17
C ASP A 268 20.55 56.50 -47.87
N ASN A 269 21.65 56.23 -47.16
CA ASN A 269 22.73 55.36 -47.62
C ASN A 269 22.33 53.87 -47.47
N PRO A 270 22.78 52.92 -48.32
CA PRO A 270 22.61 51.48 -48.11
C PRO A 270 23.05 51.04 -46.71
N GLY A 271 22.07 50.74 -45.86
CA GLY A 271 22.24 50.47 -44.43
C GLY A 271 21.22 51.22 -43.57
N GLY A 272 20.66 52.32 -44.07
CA GLY A 272 19.51 53.00 -43.47
C GLY A 272 19.80 53.77 -42.18
N PHE A 273 21.07 53.96 -41.80
CA PHE A 273 21.47 54.71 -40.59
C PHE A 273 22.19 56.03 -40.88
N ARG A 274 22.62 56.23 -42.13
CA ARG A 274 23.42 57.38 -42.58
C ARG A 274 22.74 58.10 -43.72
N CYS A 275 23.01 59.39 -43.81
CA CYS A 275 22.40 60.33 -44.73
C CYS A 275 23.47 60.96 -45.61
N ASP A 276 23.39 60.69 -46.90
CA ASP A 276 24.27 61.30 -47.89
C ASP A 276 23.61 62.58 -48.42
N ASP A 277 24.39 63.65 -48.48
CA ASP A 277 23.98 64.93 -49.03
C ASP A 277 23.58 64.82 -50.51
N ILE A 278 22.44 65.39 -50.88
CA ILE A 278 22.01 65.42 -52.28
C ILE A 278 22.74 66.58 -52.94
N ASP A 279 23.64 66.30 -53.87
CA ASP A 279 24.26 67.36 -54.67
C ASP A 279 23.27 67.86 -55.74
N GLU A 280 22.54 68.94 -55.42
CA GLU A 280 21.56 69.52 -56.34
C GLU A 280 22.22 70.19 -57.54
N CYS A 281 23.52 70.54 -57.46
CA CYS A 281 24.25 71.11 -58.59
C CYS A 281 24.46 70.11 -59.72
N LEU A 282 24.39 68.80 -59.45
CA LEU A 282 24.47 67.76 -60.48
C LEU A 282 23.22 67.71 -61.38
N SER A 283 22.08 68.24 -60.92
CA SER A 283 20.83 68.29 -61.68
C SER A 283 20.57 69.73 -62.13
N GLU A 284 20.67 69.99 -63.43
CA GLU A 284 20.42 71.32 -64.03
C GLU A 284 21.16 72.48 -63.32
N ASN A 285 22.38 72.24 -62.81
CA ASN A 285 23.18 73.24 -62.06
C ASN A 285 22.45 73.82 -60.83
N GLY A 286 21.56 73.05 -60.20
CA GLY A 286 20.69 73.54 -59.11
C GLY A 286 19.73 74.65 -59.56
N GLY A 287 19.55 74.87 -60.87
CA GLY A 287 18.83 76.03 -61.39
C GLY A 287 19.56 77.37 -61.20
N CYS A 288 20.86 77.36 -60.88
CA CYS A 288 21.69 78.58 -60.81
C CYS A 288 22.05 79.09 -62.22
N GLU A 289 22.03 80.42 -62.40
CA GLU A 289 22.42 81.04 -63.69
C GLU A 289 23.92 80.89 -63.99
N ASP A 290 24.79 81.13 -63.00
CA ASP A 290 26.25 81.09 -63.16
C ASP A 290 26.85 79.88 -62.41
N PHE A 291 27.17 80.03 -61.12
CA PHE A 291 27.88 79.02 -60.33
C PHE A 291 26.99 78.44 -59.25
N CYS A 292 26.90 77.11 -59.19
CA CYS A 292 26.30 76.38 -58.10
C CYS A 292 27.38 75.85 -57.16
N SER A 293 27.17 76.01 -55.85
CA SER A 293 28.00 75.40 -54.81
C SER A 293 27.11 74.53 -53.94
N ASN A 294 27.36 73.22 -53.97
CA ASN A 294 26.70 72.27 -53.10
C ASN A 294 27.11 72.49 -51.63
N THR A 295 26.16 72.35 -50.72
CA THR A 295 26.37 72.48 -49.27
C THR A 295 25.56 71.41 -48.53
N PRO A 296 25.92 71.01 -47.31
CA PRO A 296 25.14 69.98 -46.61
C PRO A 296 23.65 70.37 -46.43
N GLY A 297 22.77 69.63 -47.09
CA GLY A 297 21.30 69.74 -47.06
C GLY A 297 20.70 70.77 -48.00
N THR A 298 21.52 71.48 -48.79
CA THR A 298 21.06 72.52 -49.71
C THR A 298 22.18 72.98 -50.65
N TYR A 299 21.91 73.93 -51.53
CA TYR A 299 22.91 74.50 -52.43
C TYR A 299 22.79 76.01 -52.46
N SER A 300 23.84 76.67 -52.93
CA SER A 300 23.85 78.12 -53.09
C SER A 300 24.32 78.52 -54.47
N CYS A 301 23.64 79.51 -55.05
CA CYS A 301 24.03 80.11 -56.32
C CYS A 301 24.92 81.33 -56.08
N SER A 302 25.94 81.50 -56.90
CA SER A 302 26.79 82.69 -56.91
C SER A 302 27.05 83.17 -58.34
N CYS A 303 27.36 84.46 -58.47
CA CYS A 303 27.48 85.13 -59.75
C CYS A 303 28.94 85.47 -60.06
N SER A 304 29.23 85.57 -61.35
CA SER A 304 30.51 86.08 -61.86
C SER A 304 30.79 87.52 -61.39
N ASP A 305 32.07 87.90 -61.38
CA ASP A 305 32.50 89.23 -60.95
C ASP A 305 31.78 90.35 -61.69
N GLY A 306 31.21 91.29 -60.93
CA GLY A 306 30.39 92.40 -61.46
C GLY A 306 28.88 92.18 -61.39
N TYR A 307 28.42 91.00 -60.97
CA TYR A 307 26.99 90.67 -60.82
C TYR A 307 26.64 90.39 -59.35
N ALA A 308 25.37 90.51 -59.01
CA ALA A 308 24.79 90.22 -57.71
C ALA A 308 23.60 89.28 -57.87
N LEU A 309 23.45 88.35 -56.93
CA LEU A 309 22.33 87.42 -56.90
C LEU A 309 21.03 88.19 -56.65
N THR A 310 20.01 87.93 -57.47
CA THR A 310 18.69 88.53 -57.35
C THR A 310 17.92 87.94 -56.17
N THR A 311 16.78 88.56 -55.80
CA THR A 311 15.95 88.12 -54.65
C THR A 311 15.35 86.73 -54.79
N ASN A 312 15.37 86.14 -56.00
CA ASN A 312 14.93 84.76 -56.20
C ASN A 312 16.01 83.73 -55.83
N GLY A 313 17.25 84.15 -55.58
CA GLY A 313 18.34 83.27 -55.17
C GLY A 313 19.01 82.46 -56.29
N HIS A 314 18.62 82.65 -57.55
CA HIS A 314 19.09 81.85 -58.70
C HIS A 314 19.71 82.67 -59.84
N ASN A 315 19.19 83.86 -60.11
CA ASN A 315 19.61 84.70 -61.24
C ASN A 315 20.57 85.81 -60.81
N CYS A 316 21.37 86.30 -61.75
CA CYS A 316 22.42 87.29 -61.57
C CYS A 316 22.09 88.60 -62.29
N THR A 317 22.12 89.73 -61.57
CA THR A 317 21.96 91.07 -62.17
C THR A 317 23.19 91.92 -61.93
N GLY A 318 23.53 92.80 -62.86
CA GLY A 318 24.71 93.65 -62.74
C GLY A 318 24.68 94.50 -61.46
N LYS A 319 25.81 94.55 -60.74
CA LYS A 319 26.00 95.49 -59.64
C LYS A 319 26.04 96.90 -60.21
N PHE A 320 25.02 97.73 -59.95
CA PHE A 320 25.11 99.16 -60.22
C PHE A 320 26.17 99.75 -59.28
N ILE A 321 27.36 100.04 -59.82
CA ILE A 321 28.38 100.83 -59.14
C ILE A 321 27.91 102.29 -59.20
N TYR A 322 27.45 102.83 -58.07
CA TYR A 322 27.34 104.28 -57.84
C TYR A 322 28.41 104.71 -56.84
#